data_AF-A0A397ADC1-F1
#
_entry.id   AF-A0A397ADC1-F1
#
_cell.length_a   1.000
_cell.length_b   1.000
_cell.length_c   1.000
_cell.angle_alpha   90.00
_cell.angle_beta   90.00
_cell.angle_gamma   90.00
#
_symmetry.space_group_name_H-M   'P 1'
#
loop_
_entity.id
_entity.type
_entity.pdbx_description
1 polymer ?
#
loop_
_entity_poly.entity_id
_entity_poly.type
_entity_poly.pdbx_seq_one_letter_code
_entity_poly.pdbx_strand_id
1 'polypeptide(L)'
;MHYERAGDQFVGRVVAGLPFNNAKFPVLPPHFKDTNSAAVLGAISATFPALADVAHLRGILDHGLASLVHHSNYILDILPTKHTIFHTAPFRPPLIMVALKAELVSTMPRLQPSGISPYIEVYRLLEVQGTSIDIIPTSIVSQVRGIFDERDINNNAITPSLLRQTIHDALQELHAPSIPTSDRSRLTML
;
A
#
# COMPACT_ATOMS: atom_id res chain seq x y z
N MET A 1 -23.82 -21.17 3.33
CA MET A 1 -22.39 -20.83 3.47
C MET A 1 -21.86 -20.43 2.09
N HIS A 2 -21.57 -19.15 1.86
CA HIS A 2 -21.05 -18.60 0.60
C HIS A 2 -19.53 -18.36 0.72
N TYR A 3 -18.76 -19.40 1.05
CA TYR A 3 -17.31 -19.27 1.28
C TYR A 3 -16.46 -19.45 0.01
N GLU A 4 -17.04 -19.93 -1.09
CA GLU A 4 -16.32 -20.33 -2.31
C GLU A 4 -15.59 -19.17 -2.98
N ARG A 5 -16.27 -18.02 -3.16
CA ARG A 5 -15.69 -16.85 -3.86
C ARG A 5 -14.55 -16.17 -3.09
N ALA A 6 -14.61 -16.19 -1.76
CA ALA A 6 -13.55 -15.61 -0.92
C ALA A 6 -12.32 -16.53 -0.85
N GLY A 7 -12.55 -17.86 -0.86
CA GLY A 7 -11.49 -18.86 -0.97
C GLY A 7 -10.66 -18.68 -2.23
N ASP A 8 -11.31 -18.52 -3.38
CA ASP A 8 -10.63 -18.32 -4.67
C ASP A 8 -9.77 -17.05 -4.70
N GLN A 9 -10.23 -15.96 -4.06
CA GLN A 9 -9.47 -14.71 -3.98
C GLN A 9 -8.23 -14.85 -3.10
N PHE A 10 -8.33 -15.56 -1.96
CA PHE A 10 -7.18 -15.84 -1.11
C PHE A 10 -6.19 -16.77 -1.82
N VAL A 11 -6.65 -17.90 -2.33
CA VAL A 11 -5.83 -18.89 -3.03
C VAL A 11 -5.18 -18.27 -4.27
N GLY A 12 -5.92 -17.48 -5.05
CA GLY A 12 -5.38 -16.80 -6.22
C GLY A 12 -4.20 -15.89 -5.89
N ARG A 13 -4.23 -15.20 -4.74
CA ARG A 13 -3.11 -14.37 -4.25
C ARG A 13 -1.90 -15.21 -3.85
N VAL A 14 -2.13 -16.32 -3.14
CA VAL A 14 -1.06 -17.26 -2.75
C VAL A 14 -0.39 -17.85 -3.99
N VAL A 15 -1.17 -18.30 -4.97
CA VAL A 15 -0.66 -18.86 -6.23
C VAL A 15 0.07 -17.80 -7.07
N ALA A 16 -0.35 -16.53 -7.00
CA ALA A 16 0.37 -15.41 -7.60
C ALA A 16 1.68 -15.04 -6.86
N GLY A 17 2.04 -15.75 -5.79
CA GLY A 17 3.28 -15.57 -5.05
C GLY A 17 3.24 -14.45 -4.02
N LEU A 18 2.06 -13.94 -3.64
CA LEU A 18 1.97 -12.94 -2.57
C LEU A 18 2.28 -13.56 -1.20
N PRO A 19 3.04 -12.86 -0.34
CA PRO A 19 3.47 -13.38 0.96
C PRO A 19 2.30 -13.42 1.94
N PHE A 20 1.74 -14.61 2.17
CA PHE A 20 0.59 -14.83 3.08
C PHE A 20 0.88 -14.58 4.56
N ASN A 21 2.16 -14.43 4.91
CA ASN A 21 2.64 -14.12 6.26
C ASN A 21 3.06 -12.65 6.41
N ASN A 22 2.49 -11.76 5.60
CA ASN A 22 2.86 -10.35 5.57
C ASN A 22 1.62 -9.46 5.45
N ALA A 23 1.64 -8.31 6.10
CA ALA A 23 0.57 -7.31 6.04
C ALA A 23 0.32 -6.75 4.62
N LYS A 24 1.28 -6.90 3.70
CA LYS A 24 1.19 -6.54 2.28
C LYS A 24 0.47 -7.58 1.42
N PHE A 25 0.06 -8.71 2.00
CA PHE A 25 -0.73 -9.73 1.29
C PHE A 25 -1.99 -9.20 0.57
N PRO A 26 -2.78 -8.25 1.13
CA PRO A 26 -3.98 -7.75 0.48
C PRO A 26 -3.68 -6.61 -0.50
N VAL A 27 -2.59 -6.67 -1.26
CA VAL A 27 -2.27 -5.66 -2.27
C VAL A 27 -3.20 -5.79 -3.48
N LEU A 28 -3.71 -4.66 -3.98
CA LEU A 28 -4.48 -4.67 -5.23
C LEU A 28 -3.54 -4.90 -6.42
N PRO A 29 -3.99 -5.61 -7.47
CA PRO A 29 -3.22 -5.65 -8.71
C PRO A 29 -3.09 -4.21 -9.28
N PRO A 30 -2.02 -3.91 -10.02
CA PRO A 30 -1.92 -2.64 -10.75
C PRO A 30 -3.16 -2.41 -11.61
N HIS A 31 -3.71 -1.21 -11.56
CA HIS A 31 -4.92 -0.84 -12.30
C HIS A 31 -4.90 0.65 -12.67
N PHE A 32 -5.69 1.01 -13.68
CA PHE A 32 -5.84 2.39 -14.14
C PHE A 32 -6.91 3.16 -13.36
N LYS A 33 -6.77 4.49 -13.28
CA LYS A 33 -7.77 5.43 -12.73
C LYS A 33 -9.10 5.30 -13.44
N ASP A 34 -9.02 5.38 -14.77
CA ASP A 34 -10.14 5.29 -15.67
C ASP A 34 -9.81 4.32 -16.80
N THR A 35 -10.41 3.13 -16.74
CA THR A 35 -10.28 2.10 -17.78
C THR A 35 -10.94 2.51 -19.09
N ASN A 36 -11.78 3.55 -19.10
CA ASN A 36 -12.45 4.09 -20.28
C ASN A 36 -11.74 5.33 -20.85
N SER A 37 -10.60 5.73 -20.29
CA SER A 37 -9.83 6.83 -20.86
C SER A 37 -9.36 6.49 -22.27
N ALA A 38 -9.36 7.48 -23.17
CA ALA A 38 -8.94 7.29 -24.56
C ALA A 38 -7.50 6.74 -24.67
N ALA A 39 -6.63 7.13 -23.74
CA ALA A 39 -5.25 6.63 -23.66
C ALA A 39 -5.20 5.13 -23.35
N VAL A 40 -5.95 4.66 -22.34
CA VAL A 40 -5.99 3.24 -21.95
C VAL A 40 -6.67 2.40 -23.03
N LEU A 41 -7.80 2.88 -23.58
CA LEU A 41 -8.49 2.21 -24.68
C LEU A 41 -7.59 2.04 -25.90
N GLY A 42 -6.95 3.12 -26.36
CA GLY A 42 -6.03 3.08 -27.49
C GLY A 42 -4.81 2.18 -27.24
N ALA A 43 -4.26 2.20 -26.02
CA ALA A 43 -3.14 1.34 -25.65
C ALA A 43 -3.52 -0.15 -25.64
N ILE A 44 -4.73 -0.51 -25.19
CA ILE A 44 -5.21 -1.89 -25.22
C ILE A 44 -5.37 -2.37 -26.66
N SER A 45 -6.00 -1.58 -27.52
CA SER A 45 -6.14 -1.91 -28.95
C SER A 45 -4.78 -2.07 -29.63
N ALA A 46 -3.79 -1.25 -29.27
CA ALA A 46 -2.45 -1.33 -29.84
C ALA A 46 -1.62 -2.51 -29.28
N THR A 47 -1.82 -2.88 -28.02
CA THR A 47 -1.04 -3.93 -27.34
C THR A 47 -1.61 -5.33 -27.57
N PHE A 48 -2.94 -5.44 -27.63
CA PHE A 48 -3.68 -6.71 -27.75
C PHE A 48 -4.69 -6.68 -28.91
N PRO A 49 -4.25 -6.41 -30.17
CA PRO A 49 -5.16 -6.11 -31.27
C PRO A 49 -6.18 -7.21 -31.56
N ALA A 50 -5.79 -8.49 -31.44
CA ALA A 50 -6.68 -9.62 -31.69
C ALA A 50 -7.72 -9.84 -30.57
N LEU A 51 -7.52 -9.26 -29.39
CA LEU A 51 -8.35 -9.47 -28.21
C LEU A 51 -9.12 -8.22 -27.79
N ALA A 52 -8.78 -7.05 -28.35
CA ALA A 52 -9.30 -5.75 -27.92
C ALA A 52 -10.83 -5.65 -28.00
N ASP A 53 -11.43 -6.28 -29.02
CA ASP A 53 -12.88 -6.27 -29.25
C ASP A 53 -13.63 -7.37 -28.49
N VAL A 54 -12.90 -8.25 -27.77
CA VAL A 54 -13.48 -9.34 -27.00
C VAL A 54 -13.94 -8.81 -25.64
N ALA A 55 -15.20 -8.38 -25.56
CA ALA A 55 -15.76 -7.67 -24.40
C ALA A 55 -15.52 -8.37 -23.05
N HIS A 56 -15.63 -9.71 -22.99
CA HIS A 56 -15.45 -10.47 -21.76
C HIS A 56 -13.98 -10.56 -21.29
N LEU A 57 -13.01 -10.28 -22.17
CA LEU A 57 -11.60 -10.22 -21.80
C LEU A 57 -11.16 -8.83 -21.35
N ARG A 58 -12.01 -7.81 -21.47
CA ARG A 58 -11.64 -6.42 -21.22
C ARG A 58 -10.94 -6.22 -19.88
N GLY A 59 -11.54 -6.71 -18.80
CA GLY A 59 -10.96 -6.59 -17.45
C GLY A 59 -9.59 -7.28 -17.32
N ILE A 60 -9.37 -8.40 -18.02
CA ILE A 60 -8.07 -9.08 -18.04
C ILE A 60 -7.04 -8.25 -18.81
N LEU A 61 -7.41 -7.68 -19.95
CA LEU A 61 -6.54 -6.83 -20.76
C LEU A 61 -6.16 -5.54 -20.04
N ASP A 62 -7.10 -4.92 -19.31
CA ASP A 62 -6.85 -3.74 -18.47
C ASP A 62 -5.77 -4.04 -17.41
N HIS A 63 -5.93 -5.13 -16.65
CA HIS A 63 -4.95 -5.52 -15.62
C HIS A 63 -3.62 -6.00 -16.23
N GLY A 64 -3.65 -6.69 -17.37
CA GLY A 64 -2.46 -7.11 -18.09
C GLY A 64 -1.63 -5.91 -18.56
N LEU A 65 -2.28 -4.90 -19.17
CA LEU A 65 -1.62 -3.67 -19.56
C LEU A 65 -1.09 -2.90 -18.35
N ALA A 66 -1.90 -2.75 -17.30
CA ALA A 66 -1.50 -2.05 -16.09
C ALA A 66 -0.28 -2.71 -15.42
N SER A 67 -0.23 -4.04 -15.40
CA SER A 67 0.93 -4.81 -14.92
C SER A 67 2.19 -4.53 -15.75
N LEU A 68 2.09 -4.55 -17.08
CA LEU A 68 3.21 -4.22 -17.97
C LEU A 68 3.75 -2.80 -17.74
N VAL A 69 2.84 -1.83 -17.56
CA VAL A 69 3.22 -0.42 -17.32
C VAL A 69 3.86 -0.26 -15.94
N HIS A 70 3.30 -0.92 -14.91
CA HIS A 70 3.82 -0.86 -13.55
C HIS A 70 5.23 -1.44 -13.45
N HIS A 71 5.49 -2.55 -14.15
CA HIS A 71 6.79 -3.22 -14.16
C HIS A 71 7.73 -2.75 -15.27
N SER A 72 7.41 -1.67 -16.00
CA SER A 72 8.16 -1.29 -17.20
C SER A 72 9.65 -1.03 -16.93
N ASN A 73 9.99 -0.43 -15.79
CA ASN A 73 11.38 -0.13 -15.43
C ASN A 73 12.18 -1.42 -15.23
N TYR A 74 11.62 -2.35 -14.46
CA TYR A 74 12.21 -3.67 -14.25
C TYR A 74 12.41 -4.43 -15.57
N ILE A 75 11.43 -4.38 -16.47
CA ILE A 75 11.49 -4.99 -17.80
C ILE A 75 12.64 -4.37 -18.63
N LEU A 76 12.77 -3.03 -18.60
CA LEU A 76 13.82 -2.30 -19.31
C LEU A 76 15.22 -2.62 -18.75
N ASP A 77 15.34 -2.80 -17.43
CA ASP A 77 16.62 -3.03 -16.76
C ASP A 77 17.13 -4.47 -16.95
N ILE A 78 16.22 -5.45 -17.04
CA ILE A 78 16.60 -6.88 -17.03
C ILE A 78 16.60 -7.52 -18.40
N LEU A 79 15.69 -7.12 -19.30
CA LEU A 79 15.55 -7.82 -20.57
C LEU A 79 16.59 -7.35 -21.60
N PRO A 80 17.12 -8.26 -22.43
CA PRO A 80 18.02 -7.87 -23.52
C PRO A 80 17.34 -6.88 -24.48
N THR A 81 18.09 -5.91 -24.99
CA THR A 81 17.57 -4.85 -25.88
C THR A 81 16.84 -5.35 -27.14
N LYS A 82 17.11 -6.60 -27.57
CA LYS A 82 16.45 -7.25 -28.71
C LYS A 82 15.21 -8.07 -28.32
N HIS A 83 14.77 -8.03 -27.07
CA HIS A 83 13.63 -8.79 -26.59
C HIS A 83 12.35 -8.35 -27.33
N THR A 84 11.51 -9.32 -27.71
CA THR A 84 10.33 -9.08 -28.55
C THR A 84 9.31 -8.15 -27.91
N ILE A 85 9.27 -8.07 -26.58
CA ILE A 85 8.41 -7.14 -25.84
C ILE A 85 8.65 -5.68 -26.22
N PHE A 86 9.88 -5.30 -26.57
CA PHE A 86 10.21 -3.93 -26.96
C PHE A 86 9.67 -3.56 -28.35
N HIS A 87 9.18 -4.54 -29.12
CA HIS A 87 8.42 -4.32 -30.36
C HIS A 87 6.91 -4.18 -30.12
N THR A 88 6.43 -4.33 -28.89
CA THR A 88 5.01 -4.10 -28.55
C THR A 88 4.71 -2.62 -28.36
N ALA A 89 3.44 -2.23 -28.53
CA ALA A 89 3.02 -0.83 -28.54
C ALA A 89 3.45 0.00 -27.31
N PRO A 90 3.40 -0.50 -26.04
CA PRO A 90 3.74 0.31 -24.88
C PRO A 90 5.20 0.78 -24.88
N PHE A 91 6.11 0.01 -25.47
CA PHE A 91 7.54 0.25 -25.44
C PHE A 91 8.08 0.96 -26.71
N ARG A 92 7.22 1.17 -27.72
CA ARG A 92 7.59 1.86 -28.95
C ARG A 92 7.28 3.37 -28.88
N PRO A 93 7.99 4.21 -29.64
CA PRO A 93 7.62 5.61 -29.84
C PRO A 93 6.28 5.75 -30.60
N PRO A 94 5.45 6.77 -30.28
CA PRO A 94 5.62 7.74 -29.20
C PRO A 94 5.44 7.10 -27.83
N LEU A 95 6.15 7.62 -26.81
CA LEU A 95 6.27 7.05 -25.45
C LEU A 95 4.93 7.03 -24.67
N ILE A 96 3.94 6.28 -25.15
CA ILE A 96 2.63 6.09 -24.54
C ILE A 96 2.77 5.55 -23.11
N MET A 97 3.87 4.85 -22.81
CA MET A 97 4.26 4.41 -21.47
C MET A 97 4.23 5.56 -20.43
N VAL A 98 4.70 6.75 -20.79
CA VAL A 98 4.74 7.89 -19.86
C VAL A 98 3.33 8.33 -19.50
N ALA A 99 2.44 8.43 -20.50
CA ALA A 99 1.04 8.75 -20.28
C ALA A 99 0.34 7.64 -19.46
N LEU A 100 0.58 6.38 -19.78
CA LEU A 100 -0.02 5.24 -19.06
C LEU A 100 0.44 5.15 -17.61
N LYS A 101 1.70 5.50 -17.30
CA LYS A 101 2.20 5.57 -15.93
C LYS A 101 1.45 6.62 -15.09
N ALA A 102 1.07 7.74 -15.69
CA ALA A 102 0.29 8.77 -15.00
C ALA A 102 -1.15 8.31 -14.67
N GLU A 103 -1.66 7.35 -15.43
CA GLU A 103 -2.98 6.75 -15.24
C GLU A 103 -3.00 5.61 -14.22
N LEU A 104 -1.86 5.10 -13.76
CA LEU A 104 -1.81 4.03 -12.75
C LEU A 104 -2.20 4.52 -11.36
N VAL A 105 -2.83 3.63 -10.59
CA VAL A 105 -3.13 3.84 -9.16
C VAL A 105 -2.76 2.61 -8.35
N SER A 106 -2.36 2.85 -7.10
CA SER A 106 -2.09 1.79 -6.13
C SER A 106 -3.30 1.51 -5.21
N THR A 107 -4.23 2.46 -5.07
CA THR A 107 -5.42 2.35 -4.22
C THR A 107 -6.60 3.10 -4.83
N MET A 108 -7.81 2.54 -4.75
CA MET A 108 -9.01 3.22 -5.24
C MET A 108 -10.20 2.93 -4.31
N PRO A 109 -11.04 3.92 -3.95
CA PRO A 109 -12.15 3.69 -3.01
C PRO A 109 -13.10 2.56 -3.45
N ARG A 110 -13.28 2.43 -4.77
CA ARG A 110 -14.16 1.44 -5.41
C ARG A 110 -13.58 0.03 -5.45
N LEU A 111 -12.26 -0.12 -5.33
CA LEU A 111 -11.59 -1.42 -5.37
C LEU A 111 -10.98 -1.68 -4.00
N GLN A 112 -11.63 -2.54 -3.22
CA GLN A 112 -11.12 -2.95 -1.92
C GLN A 112 -10.60 -4.38 -2.02
N PRO A 113 -9.42 -4.69 -1.45
CA PRO A 113 -8.94 -6.05 -1.40
C PRO A 113 -9.95 -6.90 -0.60
N SER A 114 -10.43 -7.96 -1.24
CA SER A 114 -11.43 -8.89 -0.71
C SER A 114 -10.83 -10.30 -0.58
N GLY A 115 -11.51 -11.18 0.16
CA GLY A 115 -11.01 -12.53 0.45
C GLY A 115 -9.81 -12.54 1.39
N ILE A 116 -9.65 -11.50 2.21
CA ILE A 116 -8.57 -11.40 3.19
C ILE A 116 -8.94 -12.23 4.41
N SER A 117 -8.11 -13.21 4.76
CA SER A 117 -8.28 -13.99 5.99
C SER A 117 -8.13 -13.07 7.22
N PRO A 118 -8.92 -13.23 8.29
CA PRO A 118 -8.79 -12.45 9.53
C PRO A 118 -7.36 -12.40 10.10
N TYR A 119 -6.57 -13.46 9.88
CA TYR A 119 -5.19 -13.53 10.36
C TYR A 119 -4.24 -12.54 9.64
N ILE A 120 -4.54 -12.15 8.40
CA ILE A 120 -3.78 -11.09 7.71
C ILE A 120 -3.96 -9.75 8.41
N GLU A 121 -5.14 -9.48 8.98
CA GLU A 121 -5.36 -8.27 9.78
C GLU A 121 -4.53 -8.30 11.07
N VAL A 122 -4.32 -9.48 11.66
CA VAL A 122 -3.42 -9.62 12.81
C VAL A 122 -2.00 -9.21 12.45
N TYR A 123 -1.47 -9.66 11.30
CA TYR A 123 -0.15 -9.20 10.83
C TYR A 123 -0.10 -7.70 10.59
N ARG A 124 -1.15 -7.11 10.04
CA ARG A 124 -1.25 -5.66 9.82
C ARG A 124 -1.20 -4.90 11.15
N LEU A 125 -1.96 -5.35 12.15
CA LEU A 125 -1.95 -4.75 13.49
C LEU A 125 -0.61 -4.91 14.19
N LEU A 126 0.05 -6.06 14.05
CA LEU A 126 1.39 -6.30 14.59
C LEU A 126 2.45 -5.39 13.95
N GLU A 127 2.38 -5.15 12.64
CA GLU A 127 3.29 -4.22 11.95
C GLU A 127 3.05 -2.78 12.44
N VAL A 128 1.79 -2.34 12.54
CA VAL A 128 1.43 -1.03 13.10
C VAL A 128 1.95 -0.90 14.54
N GLN A 129 1.73 -1.92 15.38
CA GLN A 129 2.21 -1.92 16.76
C GLN A 129 3.75 -1.86 16.84
N GLY A 130 4.45 -2.62 15.99
CA GLY A 130 5.91 -2.58 15.91
C GLY A 130 6.42 -1.17 15.58
N THR A 131 5.82 -0.52 14.58
CA THR A 131 6.20 0.86 14.23
C THR A 131 5.93 1.85 15.37
N SER A 132 4.83 1.68 16.11
CA SER A 132 4.58 2.50 17.30
C SER A 132 5.67 2.30 18.35
N ILE A 133 6.06 1.06 18.63
CA ILE A 133 7.12 0.74 19.60
C ILE A 133 8.47 1.36 19.19
N ASP A 134 8.82 1.34 17.91
CA ASP A 134 10.07 1.91 17.42
C ASP A 134 10.13 3.45 17.56
N ILE A 135 8.98 4.12 17.57
CA ILE A 135 8.88 5.58 17.71
C ILE A 135 8.94 6.00 19.19
N ILE A 136 8.57 5.12 20.14
CA ILE A 136 8.52 5.44 21.58
C ILE A 136 9.85 6.02 22.10
N PRO A 137 11.04 5.43 21.87
CA PRO A 137 12.29 5.96 22.40
C PRO A 137 12.57 7.37 21.90
N THR A 138 12.33 7.62 20.61
CA THR A 138 12.58 8.93 19.99
C THR A 138 11.61 9.98 20.52
N SER A 139 10.32 9.61 20.67
CA SER A 139 9.31 10.49 21.24
C SER A 139 9.61 10.85 22.70
N ILE A 140 10.00 9.87 23.53
CA ILE A 140 10.39 10.11 24.93
C ILE A 140 11.60 11.04 24.99
N VAL A 141 12.65 10.77 24.20
CA VAL A 141 13.85 11.61 24.17
C VAL A 141 13.53 13.03 23.72
N SER A 142 12.67 13.21 22.70
CA SER A 142 12.27 14.54 22.24
C SER A 142 11.45 15.30 23.27
N GLN A 143 10.51 14.63 23.96
CA GLN A 143 9.69 15.27 25.00
C GLN A 143 10.53 15.65 26.22
N VAL A 144 11.39 14.74 26.67
CA VAL A 144 12.31 14.99 27.78
C VAL A 144 13.24 16.16 27.46
N ARG A 145 13.78 16.24 26.23
CA ARG A 145 14.57 17.40 25.78
C ARG A 145 13.76 18.69 25.76
N GLY A 146 12.57 18.68 25.16
CA GLY A 146 11.71 19.87 25.11
C GLY A 146 11.39 20.43 26.50
N ILE A 147 11.16 19.57 27.48
CA ILE A 147 10.89 19.98 28.88
C ILE A 147 12.15 20.52 29.56
N PHE A 148 13.34 19.98 29.27
CA PHE A 148 14.60 20.53 29.77
C PHE A 148 14.97 21.86 29.11
N ASP A 149 14.64 22.04 27.84
CA ASP A 149 14.90 23.27 27.08
C ASP A 149 13.91 24.39 27.47
N GLU A 150 12.63 24.07 27.72
CA GLU A 150 11.63 25.03 28.23
C GLU A 150 11.90 25.44 29.68
N ARG A 151 12.46 24.54 30.48
CA ARG A 151 12.76 24.77 31.90
C ARG A 151 14.25 25.00 32.06
N ASP A 152 14.67 26.14 31.53
CA ASP A 152 16.05 26.62 31.50
C ASP A 152 16.79 26.33 32.82
N ILE A 153 18.05 25.95 32.65
CA ILE A 153 19.08 25.44 33.57
C ILE A 153 19.40 26.44 34.72
N ASN A 154 18.65 27.54 34.83
CA ASN A 154 18.90 28.69 35.70
C ASN A 154 18.63 28.46 37.21
N ASN A 155 17.97 27.36 37.61
CA ASN A 155 17.56 27.16 39.01
C ASN A 155 18.22 26.00 39.77
N ASN A 156 19.23 25.33 39.19
CA ASN A 156 19.99 24.27 39.89
C ASN A 156 19.11 23.12 40.46
N ALA A 157 17.91 22.91 39.90
CA ALA A 157 16.83 22.14 40.53
C ALA A 157 16.47 20.83 39.81
N ILE A 158 17.42 20.20 39.11
CA ILE A 158 17.19 18.86 38.55
C ILE A 158 17.34 17.82 39.67
N THR A 159 16.22 17.42 40.27
CA THR A 159 16.18 16.38 41.30
C THR A 159 15.80 15.01 40.70
N PRO A 160 16.26 13.89 41.27
CA PRO A 160 15.89 12.55 40.80
C PRO A 160 14.37 12.27 40.83
N SER A 161 13.64 12.91 41.75
CA SER A 161 12.18 12.84 41.84
C SER A 161 11.51 13.54 40.66
N LEU A 162 12.01 14.72 40.28
CA LEU A 162 11.54 15.43 39.09
C LEU A 162 11.78 14.59 37.83
N LEU A 163 12.97 14.00 37.68
CA LEU A 163 13.29 13.13 36.55
C LEU A 163 12.31 11.94 36.44
N ARG A 164 12.03 11.26 37.57
CA ARG A 164 11.08 10.15 37.62
C ARG A 164 9.67 10.57 37.23
N GLN A 165 9.22 11.72 37.71
CA GLN A 165 7.89 12.23 37.42
C GLN A 165 7.77 12.61 35.94
N THR A 166 8.79 13.25 35.37
CA THR A 166 8.83 13.57 33.94
C THR A 166 8.76 12.33 33.06
N ILE A 167 9.52 11.28 33.39
CA ILE A 167 9.46 10.01 32.65
C ILE A 167 8.06 9.38 32.77
N HIS A 168 7.47 9.42 33.97
CA HIS A 168 6.12 8.89 34.19
C HIS A 168 5.06 9.62 33.36
N ASP A 169 5.11 10.96 33.32
CA ASP A 169 4.12 11.77 32.60
C ASP A 169 4.24 11.59 31.08
N ALA A 170 5.47 11.57 30.54
CA ALA A 170 5.73 11.26 29.13
C ALA A 170 5.20 9.86 28.75
N LEU A 171 5.40 8.87 29.63
CA LEU A 171 4.85 7.53 29.43
C LEU A 171 3.32 7.49 29.49
N GLN A 172 2.68 8.28 30.36
CA GLN A 172 1.22 8.35 30.44
C GLN A 172 0.59 8.95 29.18
N GLU A 173 1.19 10.00 28.60
CA GLU A 173 0.72 10.60 27.35
C GLU A 173 0.86 9.66 26.15
N LEU A 174 1.91 8.82 26.14
CA LEU A 174 2.09 7.75 25.14
C LEU A 174 1.05 6.63 25.25
N HIS A 175 0.48 6.40 26.43
CA HIS A 175 -0.59 5.42 26.63
C HIS A 175 -1.98 5.92 26.22
N ALA A 176 -2.14 7.20 25.85
CA ALA A 176 -3.41 7.71 25.34
C ALA A 176 -3.61 7.19 23.90
N PRO A 177 -4.57 6.26 23.66
CA PRO A 177 -4.79 5.77 22.31
C PRO A 177 -5.38 6.90 21.48
N SER A 178 -4.63 7.37 20.48
CA SER A 178 -5.17 8.16 19.38
C SER A 178 -6.03 7.24 18.50
N ILE A 179 -7.23 6.91 18.97
CA ILE A 179 -8.24 6.24 18.15
C ILE A 179 -8.75 7.30 17.17
N PRO A 180 -8.47 7.21 15.85
CA PRO A 180 -9.15 8.05 14.89
C PRO A 180 -10.64 7.70 14.94
N THR A 181 -11.47 8.70 15.21
CA THR A 181 -12.92 8.61 15.44
C THR A 181 -13.72 8.11 14.22
N SER A 182 -13.08 7.69 13.13
CA SER A 182 -13.76 7.31 11.88
C SER A 182 -14.13 5.83 11.76
N ASP A 183 -13.69 4.93 12.64
CA ASP A 183 -13.80 3.48 12.38
C ASP A 183 -14.77 2.70 13.30
N ARG A 184 -15.53 3.39 14.15
CA ARG A 184 -16.57 2.74 14.98
C ARG A 184 -17.74 2.17 14.17
N SER A 185 -17.90 2.55 12.90
CA SER A 185 -19.01 2.12 12.06
C SER A 185 -18.83 0.73 11.42
N ARG A 186 -17.62 0.14 11.47
CA ARG A 186 -17.32 -1.12 10.77
C ARG A 186 -17.34 -2.37 11.65
N LEU A 187 -17.43 -2.22 12.97
CA LEU A 187 -17.42 -3.33 13.92
C LEU A 187 -18.82 -3.90 14.25
N THR A 188 -19.90 -3.36 13.67
CA THR A 188 -21.29 -3.81 13.91
C THR A 188 -21.92 -4.55 12.73
N MET A 189 -21.14 -5.03 11.76
CA MET A 189 -21.66 -5.87 10.65
C MET A 189 -20.76 -7.08 10.34
N LEU A 190 -20.44 -7.84 11.39
CA LEU A 190 -20.18 -9.29 11.27
C LEU A 190 -21.39 -10.03 11.86
#